data_AF-A0A4Y2UZR0-F1
#
_entry.id   AF-A0A4Y2UZR0-F1
#
_cell.length_a   1.000
_cell.length_b   1.000
_cell.length_c   1.000
_cell.angle_alpha   90.00
_cell.angle_beta   90.00
_cell.angle_gamma   90.00
#
_symmetry.space_group_name_H-M   'P 1'
#
loop_
_entity.id
_entity.type
_entity.pdbx_description
1 polymer ?
#
loop_
_entity_poly.entity_id
_entity_poly.type
_entity_poly.pdbx_seq_one_letter_code
_entity_poly.pdbx_strand_id
1 'polypeptide(L)'
;MASGENYATASLIIIIVNGLNDVCSKLFNSTDILQDNILKNTKQKLQQSLLNRLGDVENNNILAKATFLDPRFKDVPFKNKIAAENVKRQLTNLVTNLLHSTVDQLLINNQATGSESDTQELKFSFWDSFDKRVSNHKPKGTASSRALLEINGYLEEGIISRKSDPLLWSKV
;
A
#
# COMPACT_ATOMS: atom_id res chain seq x y z
N MET A 1 -22.50 3.23 10.03
CA MET A 1 -21.83 2.27 10.93
C MET A 1 -20.35 2.30 10.62
N ALA A 2 -19.54 2.87 11.52
CA ALA A 2 -18.09 2.72 11.53
C ALA A 2 -17.74 2.28 12.96
N SER A 3 -18.03 1.02 13.27
CA SER A 3 -17.63 0.35 14.52
C SER A 3 -16.45 -0.56 14.14
N GLY A 4 -15.26 -0.15 14.57
CA GLY A 4 -13.97 -0.63 14.10
C GLY A 4 -13.48 -1.92 14.77
N GLU A 5 -14.35 -2.91 14.95
CA GLU A 5 -13.95 -4.18 15.57
C GLU A 5 -13.43 -5.22 14.56
N ASN A 6 -13.58 -4.98 13.25
CA ASN A 6 -13.11 -5.89 12.18
C ASN A 6 -12.54 -5.20 10.91
N TYR A 7 -12.24 -3.89 10.93
CA TYR A 7 -11.83 -3.18 9.70
C TYR A 7 -10.63 -2.26 9.91
N ALA A 8 -9.76 -2.19 8.90
CA ALA A 8 -8.77 -1.15 8.73
C ALA A 8 -9.45 0.21 8.50
N THR A 9 -9.97 0.83 9.55
CA THR A 9 -10.73 2.10 9.52
C THR A 9 -9.95 3.22 8.82
N ALA A 10 -8.63 3.23 8.97
CA ALA A 10 -7.76 4.22 8.33
C ALA A 10 -7.79 4.17 6.80
N SER A 11 -7.90 2.98 6.20
CA SER A 11 -7.96 2.79 4.74
C SER A 11 -9.20 3.40 4.10
N LEU A 12 -10.27 3.60 4.87
CA LEU A 12 -11.55 4.11 4.38
C LEU A 12 -11.63 5.63 4.37
N ILE A 13 -10.77 6.32 5.13
CA ILE A 13 -10.94 7.74 5.42
C ILE A 13 -10.86 8.57 4.13
N ILE A 14 -9.86 8.33 3.27
CA ILE A 14 -9.72 9.06 2.00
C ILE A 14 -10.95 8.85 1.10
N ILE A 15 -11.44 7.60 1.00
CA ILE A 15 -12.63 7.27 0.20
C ILE A 15 -13.87 8.01 0.72
N ILE A 16 -14.09 7.98 2.04
CA ILE A 16 -15.26 8.61 2.66
C ILE A 16 -15.20 10.13 2.47
N VAL A 17 -14.04 10.75 2.70
CA VAL A 17 -13.87 12.20 2.54
C VAL A 17 -14.09 12.62 1.09
N ASN A 18 -13.51 11.90 0.14
CA ASN A 18 -13.65 12.21 -1.27
C ASN A 18 -15.09 12.01 -1.75
N GLY A 19 -15.73 10.91 -1.35
CA GLY A 19 -17.14 10.65 -1.65
C GLY A 19 -18.08 11.67 -1.03
N LEU A 20 -17.82 12.09 0.22
CA LEU A 20 -18.60 13.14 0.89
C LEU A 20 -18.46 14.47 0.15
N ASN A 21 -17.24 14.86 -0.22
CA ASN A 21 -16.99 16.07 -1.01
C ASN A 21 -17.72 16.02 -2.36
N ASP A 22 -17.78 14.86 -3.02
CA ASP A 22 -18.50 14.70 -4.29
C ASP A 22 -20.02 14.80 -4.13
N VAL A 23 -20.58 14.16 -3.09
CA VAL A 23 -22.01 14.26 -2.76
C VAL A 23 -22.38 15.70 -2.41
N CYS A 24 -21.58 16.37 -1.57
CA CYS A 24 -21.78 17.77 -1.24
C CYS A 24 -21.71 18.65 -2.49
N SER A 25 -20.71 18.47 -3.35
CA SER A 25 -20.57 19.23 -4.59
C SER A 25 -21.78 19.05 -5.53
N LYS A 26 -22.28 17.82 -5.67
CA LYS A 26 -23.50 17.54 -6.44
C LYS A 26 -24.71 18.23 -5.84
N LEU A 27 -24.94 18.06 -4.54
CA LEU A 27 -26.05 18.70 -3.82
C LEU A 27 -26.02 20.22 -4.04
N PHE A 28 -24.84 20.81 -3.92
CA PHE A 28 -24.63 22.25 -4.02
C PHE A 28 -24.70 22.85 -5.42
N ASN A 29 -24.66 22.01 -6.46
CA ASN A 29 -24.85 22.41 -7.85
C ASN A 29 -26.30 22.21 -8.32
N SER A 30 -27.17 21.60 -7.49
CA SER A 30 -28.60 21.46 -7.76
C SER A 30 -29.29 22.82 -7.78
N THR A 31 -30.13 23.04 -8.79
CA THR A 31 -30.80 24.32 -9.10
C THR A 31 -31.67 24.87 -7.96
N ASP A 32 -32.24 24.01 -7.12
CA ASP A 32 -33.09 24.42 -5.98
C ASP A 32 -32.33 25.18 -4.88
N ILE A 33 -31.00 25.00 -4.78
CA ILE A 33 -30.22 25.55 -3.66
C ILE A 33 -29.78 27.01 -3.89
N LEU A 34 -29.82 27.47 -5.14
CA LEU A 34 -29.22 28.75 -5.54
C LEU A 34 -30.10 29.97 -5.23
N GLN A 35 -31.38 29.78 -4.94
CA GLN A 35 -32.33 30.89 -4.73
C GLN A 35 -32.55 31.27 -3.25
N ASP A 36 -32.14 30.43 -2.29
CA ASP A 36 -32.30 30.70 -0.85
C ASP A 36 -30.98 31.14 -0.19
N ASN A 37 -30.96 32.36 0.36
CA ASN A 37 -29.82 32.95 1.07
C ASN A 37 -29.42 32.16 2.33
N ILE A 38 -30.37 31.54 3.05
CA ILE A 38 -30.08 30.71 4.23
C ILE A 38 -29.34 29.44 3.82
N LEU A 39 -29.80 28.81 2.74
CA LEU A 39 -29.22 27.58 2.25
C LEU A 39 -27.81 27.80 1.67
N LYS A 40 -27.58 28.96 1.04
CA LYS A 40 -26.24 29.40 0.60
C LYS A 40 -25.25 29.56 1.76
N ASN A 41 -25.68 30.17 2.87
CA ASN A 41 -24.83 30.33 4.06
C ASN A 41 -24.52 28.98 4.72
N THR A 42 -25.53 28.10 4.82
CA THR A 42 -25.35 26.73 5.34
C THR A 42 -24.38 25.93 4.48
N LYS A 43 -24.49 26.01 3.15
CA LYS A 43 -23.54 25.43 2.19
C LYS A 43 -22.12 25.92 2.45
N GLN A 44 -21.90 27.23 2.54
CA GLN A 44 -20.57 27.80 2.79
C GLN A 44 -19.99 27.32 4.11
N LYS A 45 -20.77 27.35 5.20
CA LYS A 45 -20.32 26.87 6.52
C LYS A 45 -19.97 25.38 6.51
N LEU A 46 -20.76 24.56 5.80
CA LEU A 46 -20.48 23.13 5.67
C LEU A 46 -19.20 22.89 4.87
N GLN A 47 -19.02 23.55 3.71
CA GLN A 47 -17.81 23.43 2.90
C GLN A 47 -16.56 23.84 3.68
N GLN A 48 -16.61 24.98 4.39
CA GLN A 48 -15.50 25.43 5.22
C GLN A 48 -15.19 24.43 6.33
N SER A 49 -16.21 23.87 6.98
CA SER A 49 -16.02 22.86 8.04
C SER A 49 -15.40 21.57 7.50
N LEU A 50 -15.80 21.13 6.30
CA LEU A 50 -15.23 19.96 5.64
C LEU A 50 -13.78 20.20 5.24
N LEU A 51 -13.45 21.35 4.65
CA LEU A 51 -12.08 21.70 4.30
C LEU A 51 -11.18 21.79 5.54
N ASN A 52 -11.65 22.45 6.60
CA ASN A 52 -10.86 22.64 7.83
C ASN A 52 -10.58 21.32 8.57
N ARG A 53 -11.49 20.35 8.51
CA ARG A 53 -11.34 19.08 9.24
C ARG A 53 -10.80 17.94 8.39
N LEU A 54 -11.08 17.95 7.09
CA LEU A 54 -10.86 16.81 6.19
C LEU A 54 -10.11 17.20 4.90
N GLY A 55 -9.68 18.45 4.75
CA GLY A 55 -9.08 18.95 3.50
C GLY A 55 -7.73 18.35 3.15
N ASP A 56 -6.96 17.85 4.13
CA ASP A 56 -5.58 17.40 3.94
C ASP A 56 -5.36 15.90 4.21
N VAL A 57 -6.42 15.09 4.11
CA VAL A 57 -6.36 13.66 4.46
C VAL A 57 -5.45 12.83 3.53
N GLU A 58 -5.28 13.25 2.27
CA GLU A 58 -4.42 12.55 1.31
C GLU A 58 -2.93 12.78 1.56
N ASN A 59 -2.55 13.88 2.22
CA ASN A 59 -1.17 14.16 2.62
C ASN A 59 -0.81 13.55 3.99
N ASN A 60 -1.82 13.09 4.75
CA ASN A 60 -1.57 12.36 5.98
C ASN A 60 -0.94 10.99 5.66
N ASN A 61 0.33 10.83 6.05
CA ASN A 61 1.15 9.67 5.72
C ASN A 61 0.51 8.32 6.11
N ILE A 62 -0.13 8.25 7.28
CA ILE A 62 -0.72 7.00 7.79
C ILE A 62 -1.98 6.67 7.00
N LEU A 63 -2.87 7.65 6.82
CA LEU A 63 -4.11 7.44 6.07
C LEU A 63 -3.86 7.11 4.61
N ALA A 64 -2.91 7.81 4.01
CA ALA A 64 -2.51 7.62 2.62
C ALA A 64 -1.90 6.23 2.41
N LYS A 65 -0.95 5.80 3.25
CA LYS A 65 -0.39 4.44 3.19
C LYS A 65 -1.44 3.37 3.46
N ALA A 66 -2.28 3.54 4.47
CA ALA A 66 -3.32 2.56 4.81
C ALA A 66 -4.34 2.40 3.67
N THR A 67 -4.70 3.50 2.99
CA THR A 67 -5.59 3.46 1.83
C THR A 67 -4.90 2.80 0.64
N PHE A 68 -3.65 3.17 0.37
CA PHE A 68 -2.87 2.67 -0.77
C PHE A 68 -2.60 1.16 -0.67
N LEU A 69 -2.31 0.67 0.54
CA LEU A 69 -2.05 -0.75 0.82
C LEU A 69 -3.33 -1.60 0.92
N ASP A 70 -4.51 -0.99 0.82
CA ASP A 70 -5.75 -1.75 0.79
C ASP A 70 -6.06 -2.19 -0.65
N PRO A 71 -6.09 -3.51 -0.95
CA PRO A 71 -6.30 -4.03 -2.30
C PRO A 71 -7.67 -3.69 -2.90
N ARG A 72 -8.63 -3.26 -2.07
CA ARG A 72 -9.96 -2.78 -2.51
C ARG A 72 -9.91 -1.37 -3.10
N PHE A 73 -8.83 -0.63 -2.86
CA PHE A 73 -8.76 0.81 -3.14
C PHE A 73 -7.50 1.19 -3.93
N LYS A 74 -6.31 0.80 -3.46
CA LYS A 74 -5.02 1.17 -4.06
C LYS A 74 -4.89 2.69 -4.20
N ASP A 75 -4.40 3.17 -5.35
CA ASP A 75 -4.23 4.59 -5.66
C ASP A 75 -5.50 5.25 -6.26
N VAL A 76 -6.54 4.48 -6.56
CA VAL A 76 -7.76 4.96 -7.23
C VAL A 76 -8.47 6.09 -6.48
N PRO A 77 -8.66 6.05 -5.15
CA PRO A 77 -9.39 7.10 -4.45
C PRO A 77 -8.68 8.44 -4.38
N PHE A 78 -7.38 8.51 -4.69
CA PHE A 78 -6.60 9.73 -4.58
C PHE A 78 -6.97 10.72 -5.69
N LYS A 79 -7.48 11.89 -5.27
CA LYS A 79 -7.70 13.04 -6.16
C LYS A 79 -6.41 13.79 -6.42
N ASN A 80 -5.52 13.87 -5.43
CA ASN A 80 -4.18 14.42 -5.57
C ASN A 80 -3.19 13.33 -6.03
N LYS A 81 -2.90 13.31 -7.33
CA LYS A 81 -1.94 12.36 -7.92
C LYS A 81 -0.52 12.51 -7.37
N ILE A 82 -0.13 13.72 -6.94
CA ILE A 82 1.18 13.94 -6.30
C ILE A 82 1.24 13.23 -4.94
N ALA A 83 0.13 13.23 -4.18
CA ALA A 83 0.06 12.52 -2.90
C ALA A 83 0.18 10.99 -3.11
N ALA A 84 -0.53 10.45 -4.11
CA ALA A 84 -0.44 9.02 -4.46
C ALA A 84 1.00 8.62 -4.85
N GLU A 85 1.66 9.38 -5.73
CA GLU A 85 3.05 9.13 -6.14
C GLU A 85 4.04 9.26 -4.96
N ASN A 86 3.80 10.20 -4.04
CA ASN A 86 4.61 10.32 -2.84
C ASN A 86 4.48 9.08 -1.95
N VAL A 87 3.28 8.53 -1.77
CA VAL A 87 3.05 7.29 -1.03
C VAL A 87 3.74 6.12 -1.71
N LYS A 88 3.60 5.99 -3.04
CA LYS A 88 4.27 4.96 -3.84
C LYS A 88 5.78 4.98 -3.65
N ARG A 89 6.40 6.16 -3.73
CA ARG A 89 7.84 6.35 -3.49
C ARG A 89 8.23 5.95 -2.07
N GLN A 90 7.47 6.37 -1.06
CA GLN A 90 7.75 6.03 0.33
C GLN A 90 7.66 4.52 0.59
N LEU A 91 6.64 3.85 0.03
CA LEU A 91 6.50 2.39 0.15
C LEU A 91 7.62 1.66 -0.58
N THR A 92 7.98 2.10 -1.78
CA THR A 92 9.13 1.55 -2.52
C THR A 92 10.42 1.63 -1.70
N ASN A 93 10.67 2.76 -1.04
CA ASN A 93 11.84 2.93 -0.17
C ASN A 93 11.77 2.01 1.06
N LEU A 94 10.60 1.85 1.67
CA LEU A 94 10.41 0.93 2.81
C LEU A 94 10.71 -0.52 2.40
N VAL A 95 10.16 -0.98 1.27
CA VAL A 95 10.41 -2.33 0.74
C VAL A 95 11.88 -2.50 0.36
N THR A 96 12.51 -1.49 -0.24
CA THR A 96 13.95 -1.49 -0.55
C THR A 96 14.79 -1.74 0.71
N ASN A 97 14.47 -1.03 1.80
CA ASN A 97 15.20 -1.16 3.07
C ASN A 97 15.00 -2.55 3.68
N LEU A 98 13.78 -3.10 3.64
CA LEU A 98 13.49 -4.46 4.09
C LEU A 98 14.33 -5.50 3.32
N LEU A 99 14.40 -5.37 1.99
CA LEU A 99 15.19 -6.26 1.14
C LEU A 99 16.69 -6.22 1.47
N HIS A 100 17.24 -5.05 1.81
CA HIS A 100 18.63 -4.95 2.27
C HIS A 100 18.83 -5.66 3.62
N SER A 101 17.96 -5.41 4.59
CA SER A 101 18.06 -6.04 5.92
C SER A 101 17.93 -7.57 5.87
N THR A 102 17.09 -8.12 4.99
CA THR A 102 16.97 -9.58 4.82
C THR A 102 18.23 -10.19 4.21
N VAL A 103 18.88 -9.50 3.26
CA VAL A 103 20.16 -9.98 2.70
C VAL A 103 21.24 -10.00 3.78
N ASP A 104 21.33 -8.96 4.62
CA ASP A 104 22.30 -8.90 5.70
C ASP A 104 22.08 -10.03 6.74
N GLN A 105 20.82 -10.34 7.08
CA GLN A 105 20.50 -11.44 8.00
C GLN A 105 20.83 -12.82 7.41
N LEU A 106 20.57 -13.06 6.12
CA LEU A 106 20.89 -14.34 5.46
C LEU A 106 22.41 -14.57 5.34
N LEU A 107 23.20 -13.50 5.15
CA LEU A 107 24.66 -13.58 5.13
C LEU A 107 25.23 -13.93 6.51
N ILE A 108 24.60 -13.47 7.60
CA ILE A 108 25.00 -13.79 8.98
C ILE A 108 24.63 -15.24 9.35
N ASN A 109 23.43 -15.70 8.96
CA ASN A 109 22.94 -17.03 9.36
C ASN A 109 23.65 -18.18 8.61
N ASN A 110 24.14 -17.92 7.39
CA ASN A 110 24.95 -18.88 6.63
C ASN A 110 26.39 -19.05 7.16
N GLN A 111 26.83 -18.25 8.13
CA GLN A 111 28.09 -18.47 8.85
C GLN A 111 27.93 -19.32 10.13
N ALA A 112 26.69 -19.60 10.56
CA ALA A 112 26.41 -20.31 11.82
C ALA A 112 26.03 -21.79 11.65
N THR A 113 25.89 -22.30 10.43
CA THR A 113 25.60 -23.72 10.13
C THR A 113 26.83 -24.42 9.54
N GLY A 114 27.89 -24.50 10.34
CA GLY A 114 29.16 -25.12 9.97
C GLY A 114 29.72 -25.98 11.09
N SER A 115 28.90 -26.80 11.73
CA SER A 115 29.39 -27.81 12.69
C SER A 115 28.34 -28.90 12.95
N GLU A 116 28.22 -29.85 12.03
CA GLU A 116 27.77 -31.20 12.38
C GLU A 116 28.69 -32.23 11.72
N SER A 117 29.43 -32.90 12.59
CA SER A 117 30.16 -34.18 12.53
C SER A 117 30.42 -34.89 11.20
N ASP A 118 31.70 -35.19 11.02
CA ASP A 118 32.31 -36.23 10.17
C ASP A 118 31.48 -37.50 9.97
N THR A 119 31.03 -37.72 8.74
CA THR A 119 31.16 -39.00 8.03
C THR A 119 31.06 -38.71 6.53
N GLN A 120 32.21 -38.56 5.87
CA GLN A 120 32.28 -38.33 4.43
C GLN A 120 31.93 -39.62 3.66
N GLU A 121 30.64 -39.90 3.49
CA GLU A 121 30.20 -40.62 2.29
C GLU A 121 30.38 -39.67 1.11
N LEU A 122 31.27 -40.03 0.16
CA LEU A 122 31.44 -39.33 -1.10
C LEU A 122 30.16 -39.50 -1.95
N LYS A 123 29.14 -38.70 -1.66
CA LYS A 123 27.96 -38.54 -2.51
C LYS A 123 28.36 -37.68 -3.72
N PHE A 124 28.64 -38.33 -4.83
CA PHE A 124 28.73 -37.67 -6.13
C PHE A 124 27.31 -37.43 -6.63
N SER A 125 26.79 -36.22 -6.46
CA SER A 125 25.51 -35.82 -7.06
C SER A 125 25.76 -35.14 -8.39
N PHE A 126 25.02 -35.54 -9.42
CA PHE A 126 24.96 -34.80 -10.68
C PHE A 126 24.66 -33.30 -10.46
N TRP A 127 23.88 -32.99 -9.42
CA TRP A 127 23.46 -31.63 -9.09
C TRP A 127 24.53 -30.78 -8.42
N ASP A 128 25.63 -31.34 -7.90
CA ASP A 128 26.63 -30.60 -7.12
C ASP A 128 27.17 -29.36 -7.89
N SER A 129 27.45 -29.53 -9.18
CA SER A 129 27.91 -28.44 -10.05
C SER A 129 26.83 -27.41 -10.39
N PHE A 130 25.56 -27.83 -10.40
CA PHE A 130 24.42 -26.96 -10.62
C PHE A 130 24.07 -26.19 -9.34
N ASP A 131 23.97 -26.86 -8.21
CA ASP A 131 23.69 -26.25 -6.91
C ASP A 131 24.78 -25.24 -6.53
N LYS A 132 26.05 -25.52 -6.84
CA LYS A 132 27.15 -24.55 -6.70
C LYS A 132 27.01 -23.35 -7.65
N ARG A 133 26.43 -23.51 -8.83
CA ARG A 133 26.14 -22.38 -9.74
C ARG A 133 24.94 -21.57 -9.23
N VAL A 134 23.91 -22.24 -8.71
CA VAL A 134 22.72 -21.61 -8.12
C VAL A 134 23.10 -20.83 -6.85
N SER A 135 23.93 -21.39 -5.98
CA SER A 135 24.38 -20.72 -4.76
C SER A 135 25.20 -19.45 -5.04
N ASN A 136 25.94 -19.44 -6.16
CA ASN A 136 26.69 -18.26 -6.62
C ASN A 136 25.86 -17.31 -7.48
N HIS A 137 24.66 -17.72 -7.90
CA HIS A 137 23.80 -16.90 -8.74
C HIS A 137 23.12 -15.82 -7.89
N LYS A 138 23.56 -14.57 -8.07
CA LYS A 138 22.89 -13.43 -7.43
C LYS A 138 21.64 -13.03 -8.23
N PRO A 139 20.53 -12.68 -7.56
CA PRO A 139 19.35 -12.13 -8.22
C PRO A 139 19.75 -10.93 -9.09
N LYS A 140 19.20 -10.86 -10.30
CA LYS A 140 19.41 -9.71 -11.18
C LYS A 140 18.63 -8.51 -10.65
N GLY A 141 19.25 -7.33 -10.67
CA GLY A 141 18.62 -6.06 -10.29
C GLY A 141 18.97 -5.59 -8.86
N THR A 142 18.88 -4.28 -8.64
CA THR A 142 19.06 -3.65 -7.33
C THR A 142 17.85 -3.92 -6.43
N ALA A 143 18.01 -3.80 -5.10
CA ALA A 143 16.86 -3.89 -4.18
C ALA A 143 15.77 -2.87 -4.53
N SER A 144 16.15 -1.66 -4.94
CA SER A 144 15.22 -0.63 -5.40
C SER A 144 14.44 -1.04 -6.65
N SER A 145 15.10 -1.66 -7.63
CA SER A 145 14.39 -2.15 -8.83
C SER A 145 13.38 -3.25 -8.50
N ARG A 146 13.74 -4.15 -7.58
CA ARG A 146 12.84 -5.23 -7.13
C ARG A 146 11.67 -4.70 -6.31
N ALA A 147 11.92 -3.79 -5.38
CA ALA A 147 10.89 -3.11 -4.62
C ALA A 147 9.91 -2.34 -5.52
N LEU A 148 10.43 -1.67 -6.55
CA LEU A 148 9.60 -0.96 -7.52
C LEU A 148 8.72 -1.92 -8.33
N LEU A 149 9.29 -3.05 -8.79
CA LEU A 149 8.53 -4.08 -9.50
C LEU A 149 7.42 -4.67 -8.62
N GLU A 150 7.69 -4.93 -7.35
CA GLU A 150 6.69 -5.45 -6.40
C GLU A 150 5.52 -4.47 -6.21
N ILE A 151 5.83 -3.19 -5.94
CA ILE A 151 4.80 -2.17 -5.76
C ILE A 151 4.00 -1.96 -7.05
N ASN A 152 4.66 -1.98 -8.22
CA ASN A 152 3.96 -1.87 -9.49
C ASN A 152 3.07 -3.09 -9.77
N GLY A 153 3.56 -4.31 -9.50
CA GLY A 153 2.78 -5.54 -9.65
C GLY A 153 1.52 -5.51 -8.81
N TYR A 154 1.64 -5.11 -7.53
CA TYR A 154 0.50 -4.90 -6.65
C TYR A 154 -0.50 -3.88 -7.22
N LEU A 155 -0.03 -2.77 -7.81
CA LEU A 155 -0.92 -1.77 -8.42
C LEU A 155 -1.62 -2.28 -9.69
N GLU A 156 -0.93 -3.11 -10.48
CA GLU A 156 -1.45 -3.68 -11.74
C GLU A 156 -2.47 -4.80 -11.51
N GLU A 157 -2.45 -5.46 -10.35
CA GLU A 157 -3.48 -6.43 -9.99
C GLU A 157 -4.88 -5.80 -10.02
N GLY A 158 -5.91 -6.61 -10.29
CA GLY A 158 -7.29 -6.15 -10.24
C GLY A 158 -7.71 -5.68 -8.85
N ILE A 159 -8.55 -4.64 -8.79
CA ILE A 159 -9.17 -4.21 -7.53
C ILE A 159 -10.20 -5.23 -7.09
N ILE A 160 -10.10 -5.68 -5.83
CA ILE A 160 -11.07 -6.61 -5.25
C ILE A 160 -12.33 -5.88 -4.76
N SER A 161 -13.43 -6.61 -4.56
CA SER A 161 -14.70 -6.03 -4.10
C SER A 161 -14.55 -5.31 -2.76
N ARG A 162 -15.16 -4.11 -2.63
CA ARG A 162 -15.22 -3.35 -1.37
C ARG A 162 -15.75 -4.17 -0.18
N LYS A 163 -16.64 -5.13 -0.46
CA LYS A 163 -17.28 -5.97 0.56
C LYS A 163 -16.44 -7.19 0.96
N SER A 164 -15.36 -7.48 0.23
CA SER A 164 -14.45 -8.57 0.56
C SER A 164 -13.55 -8.21 1.75
N ASP A 165 -13.03 -9.23 2.42
CA ASP A 165 -12.01 -9.08 3.45
C ASP A 165 -10.66 -8.76 2.79
N PRO A 166 -10.08 -7.56 3.03
CA PRO A 166 -8.81 -7.16 2.44
C PRO A 166 -7.62 -7.96 2.99
N LEU A 167 -7.75 -8.79 4.02
CA LEU A 167 -6.65 -9.61 4.55
C LEU A 167 -6.54 -10.99 3.88
N LEU A 168 -7.58 -11.40 3.15
CA LEU A 168 -7.58 -12.68 2.42
C LEU A 168 -6.92 -12.58 1.04
N TRP A 169 -6.63 -11.35 0.57
CA TRP A 169 -6.03 -11.12 -0.75
C TRP A 169 -4.67 -11.80 -0.93
N SER A 170 -3.85 -11.85 0.11
CA SER A 170 -2.48 -12.38 0.08
C SER A 170 -2.39 -13.88 0.41
N LYS A 171 -3.54 -14.56 0.53
CA LYS A 171 -3.62 -16.00 0.84
C LYS A 171 -3.89 -16.89 -0.37
N VAL A 172 -3.90 -16.32 -1.57
CA VAL A 172 -4.16 -17.03 -2.84
C VAL A 172 -2.84 -17.39 -3.51
#